data_AF-A0A0L6JED8-F1
#
_entry.id   AF-A0A0L6JED8-F1
#
_cell.length_a   1.000
_cell.length_b   1.000
_cell.length_c   1.000
_cell.angle_alpha   90.00
_cell.angle_beta   90.00
_cell.angle_gamma   90.00
#
_symmetry.space_group_name_H-M   'P 1'
#
loop_
_entity.id
_entity.type
_entity.pdbx_description
1 polymer ?
#
loop_
_entity_poly.entity_id
_entity_poly.type
_entity_poly.pdbx_seq_one_letter_code
_entity_poly.pdbx_strand_id
1 'polypeptide(L)'
;MTSFVRRPIACRDPSASRSPARRPLAERTLFDAASPGAEPRPDTMRHPLRRRDFDEGSPDTLMMLDIETVPDPILTPADWPADRFPKAMWHQVVAISVIEAGVGREPGTGVETYELRSCRSGGEPGWDEARLLRAFWRLFEGGRYRLVTWNGRAFDMPVVLARSLMHGLAAPAWFLRGTRWANYGQRYAQDWHLDLMDAISAFGAASRLTLEEAAAAVGAPGKMGEHGSCVAELVARDELGRVRDYCETDVANLYVIFMRWAHLTGRTDAAGHDAAVEGFLRYLDAEGPARPHLAAFAQEWRRTGSRAPMHVGRTTGSGAVVAGPDTCHGARRSSLGA
;
A
#
# COMPACT_ATOMS: atom_id res chain seq x y z
N MET A 1 27.84 28.33 -0.34
CA MET A 1 28.00 28.18 1.12
C MET A 1 26.71 28.59 1.80
N THR A 2 25.82 27.62 2.04
CA THR A 2 24.82 27.59 3.13
C THR A 2 24.17 26.21 3.06
N SER A 3 24.75 25.28 3.81
CA SER A 3 24.24 23.93 4.03
C SER A 3 23.01 24.02 4.94
N PHE A 4 21.85 23.60 4.46
CA PHE A 4 20.68 23.37 5.29
C PHE A 4 20.85 22.02 5.99
N VAL A 5 21.41 22.06 7.20
CA VAL A 5 21.43 20.92 8.11
C VAL A 5 20.00 20.68 8.60
N ARG A 6 19.34 19.63 8.11
CA ARG A 6 18.08 19.14 8.70
C ARG A 6 18.40 18.60 10.10
N ARG A 7 17.77 19.18 11.12
CA ARG A 7 17.81 18.64 12.49
C ARG A 7 16.96 17.36 12.57
N PRO A 8 17.36 16.35 13.34
CA PRO A 8 16.52 15.18 13.60
C PRO A 8 15.26 15.61 14.37
N ILE A 9 14.11 15.13 13.91
CA ILE A 9 12.81 15.33 14.56
C ILE A 9 12.68 14.24 15.63
N ALA A 10 12.51 14.64 16.90
CA ALA A 10 12.35 13.70 18.01
C ALA A 10 11.03 12.91 17.90
N CYS A 11 11.07 11.59 18.08
CA CYS A 11 9.86 10.77 18.23
C CYS A 11 9.08 11.30 19.46
N ARG A 12 7.76 11.52 19.31
CA ARG A 12 6.93 12.04 20.41
C ARG A 12 6.56 10.90 21.35
N ASP A 13 6.62 11.17 22.65
CA ASP A 13 6.28 10.21 23.72
C ASP A 13 4.92 10.58 24.32
N PRO A 14 3.82 9.83 24.10
CA PRO A 14 2.53 10.08 24.72
C PRO A 14 2.28 9.05 25.82
N SER A 15 2.97 9.20 26.96
CA SER A 15 2.62 8.45 28.17
C SER A 15 1.44 9.11 28.89
N ALA A 16 0.21 8.65 28.65
CA ALA A 16 -0.90 8.69 29.62
C ALA A 16 -2.17 7.99 29.11
N SER A 17 -2.32 6.69 29.40
CA SER A 17 -3.54 6.06 29.96
C SER A 17 -3.48 4.55 29.75
N ARG A 18 -3.17 3.80 30.83
CA ARG A 18 -3.29 2.34 30.84
C ARG A 18 -4.70 1.99 31.32
N SER A 19 -5.52 1.41 30.44
CA SER A 19 -6.70 0.62 30.82
C SER A 19 -6.37 -0.87 30.78
N PRO A 20 -6.91 -1.69 31.69
CA PRO A 20 -6.55 -3.10 31.79
C PRO A 20 -7.11 -3.91 30.61
N ALA A 21 -6.29 -4.86 30.17
CA ALA A 21 -6.52 -5.72 29.01
C ALA A 21 -7.88 -6.44 29.08
N ARG A 22 -8.73 -6.20 28.08
CA ARG A 22 -9.80 -7.12 27.68
C ARG A 22 -9.29 -7.94 26.51
N ARG A 23 -9.38 -9.28 26.64
CA ARG A 23 -9.09 -10.21 25.54
C ARG A 23 -9.98 -9.85 24.32
N PRO A 24 -9.40 -9.53 23.16
CA PRO A 24 -10.17 -9.42 21.93
C PRO A 24 -10.71 -10.79 21.54
N LEU A 25 -11.92 -10.81 20.99
CA LEU A 25 -12.44 -11.95 20.23
C LEU A 25 -11.53 -12.14 19.00
N ALA A 26 -10.73 -13.21 19.01
CA ALA A 26 -9.96 -13.75 17.89
C ALA A 26 -9.46 -12.71 16.85
N GLU A 27 -8.28 -12.14 17.11
CA GLU A 27 -7.46 -11.49 16.09
C GLU A 27 -7.26 -12.48 14.93
N ARG A 28 -7.92 -12.24 13.80
CA ARG A 28 -7.66 -13.00 12.58
C ARG A 28 -6.40 -12.42 11.96
N THR A 29 -5.28 -13.10 12.14
CA THR A 29 -4.03 -12.77 11.48
C THR A 29 -4.15 -12.99 9.97
N LEU A 30 -3.24 -12.40 9.18
CA LEU A 30 -3.14 -12.53 7.72
C LEU A 30 -3.35 -13.97 7.19
N PHE A 31 -3.05 -14.97 8.02
CA PHE A 31 -2.90 -16.37 7.66
C PHE A 31 -3.85 -17.34 8.39
N ASP A 32 -4.82 -16.84 9.18
CA ASP A 32 -5.85 -17.68 9.82
C ASP A 32 -6.97 -18.12 8.87
N ALA A 33 -7.08 -17.47 7.71
CA ALA A 33 -7.89 -17.97 6.61
C ALA A 33 -7.10 -19.06 5.88
N ALA A 34 -7.42 -20.32 6.15
CA ALA A 34 -7.12 -21.37 5.19
C ALA A 34 -7.68 -20.93 3.83
N SER A 35 -6.84 -20.82 2.80
CA SER A 35 -7.31 -20.74 1.43
C SER A 35 -8.31 -21.89 1.23
N PRO A 36 -9.56 -21.64 0.77
CA PRO A 36 -10.46 -22.75 0.47
C PRO A 36 -9.83 -23.58 -0.66
N GLY A 37 -9.29 -24.75 -0.33
CA GLY A 37 -8.91 -25.78 -1.30
C GLY A 37 -7.41 -25.99 -1.60
N ALA A 38 -6.46 -25.33 -0.93
CA ALA A 38 -5.04 -25.64 -1.14
C ALA A 38 -4.59 -26.75 -0.16
N GLU A 39 -4.70 -28.02 -0.56
CA GLU A 39 -3.98 -29.08 0.15
C GLU A 39 -2.47 -28.76 0.13
N PRO A 40 -1.76 -28.84 1.27
CA PRO A 40 -0.31 -28.71 1.26
C PRO A 40 0.27 -29.78 0.32
N ARG A 41 0.98 -29.36 -0.72
CA ARG A 41 1.62 -30.30 -1.65
C ARG A 41 2.53 -31.24 -0.84
N PRO A 42 2.39 -32.56 -0.98
CA PRO A 42 3.24 -33.49 -0.26
C PRO A 42 4.70 -33.24 -0.63
N ASP A 43 5.58 -33.27 0.37
CA ASP A 43 7.03 -33.05 0.32
C ASP A 43 7.80 -34.09 -0.54
N THR A 44 7.08 -34.88 -1.35
CA THR A 44 7.59 -36.07 -2.05
C THR A 44 7.77 -35.88 -3.56
N MET A 45 7.55 -34.69 -4.13
CA MET A 45 7.79 -34.48 -5.56
C MET A 45 9.28 -34.23 -5.87
N ARG A 46 9.98 -35.32 -6.23
CA ARG A 46 11.38 -35.37 -6.70
C ARG A 46 11.64 -34.74 -8.09
N HIS A 47 10.72 -33.95 -8.63
CA HIS A 47 10.86 -33.32 -9.94
C HIS A 47 10.91 -31.80 -9.84
N PRO A 48 11.77 -31.12 -10.63
CA PRO A 48 11.84 -29.67 -10.63
C PRO A 48 10.52 -29.08 -11.13
N LEU A 49 9.97 -28.14 -10.36
CA LEU A 49 8.77 -27.37 -10.72
C LEU A 49 8.98 -26.68 -12.06
N ARG A 50 7.94 -26.71 -12.91
CA ARG A 50 7.95 -26.13 -14.26
C ARG A 50 6.92 -24.99 -14.34
N ARG A 51 7.14 -24.05 -15.26
CA ARG A 51 6.20 -22.94 -15.51
C ARG A 51 4.77 -23.41 -15.83
N ARG A 52 4.61 -24.55 -16.50
CA ARG A 52 3.30 -25.13 -16.82
C ARG A 52 2.50 -25.54 -15.58
N ASP A 53 3.18 -25.77 -14.45
CA ASP A 53 2.54 -26.14 -13.18
C ASP A 53 1.90 -24.92 -12.48
N PHE A 54 2.01 -23.73 -13.09
CA PHE A 54 1.59 -22.43 -12.59
C PHE A 54 0.83 -21.60 -13.66
N ASP A 55 0.37 -22.22 -14.75
CA ASP A 55 -0.35 -21.55 -15.84
C ASP A 55 -1.82 -21.35 -15.49
N GLU A 56 -2.08 -20.45 -14.54
CA GLU A 56 -3.38 -20.31 -13.86
C GLU A 56 -4.25 -19.16 -14.42
N GLY A 57 -3.98 -18.63 -15.61
CA GLY A 57 -4.70 -17.49 -16.18
C GLY A 57 -4.26 -16.13 -15.62
N SER A 58 -4.89 -15.03 -16.07
CA SER A 58 -4.52 -13.68 -15.63
C SER A 58 -4.84 -13.44 -14.15
N PRO A 59 -4.08 -12.56 -13.46
CA PRO A 59 -4.39 -12.18 -12.09
C PRO A 59 -5.82 -11.65 -11.92
N ASP A 60 -6.50 -12.12 -10.88
CA ASP A 60 -7.90 -11.82 -10.56
C ASP A 60 -8.07 -11.17 -9.18
N THR A 61 -6.97 -10.94 -8.48
CA THR A 61 -6.96 -10.38 -7.14
C THR A 61 -5.83 -9.36 -7.06
N LEU A 62 -6.09 -8.17 -6.56
CA LEU A 62 -5.04 -7.22 -6.19
C LEU A 62 -4.42 -7.67 -4.87
N MET A 63 -3.10 -7.68 -4.79
CA MET A 63 -2.36 -7.68 -3.54
C MET A 63 -1.59 -6.38 -3.47
N MET A 64 -2.02 -5.45 -2.64
CA MET A 64 -1.22 -4.27 -2.34
C MET A 64 -0.29 -4.61 -1.20
N LEU A 65 0.99 -4.35 -1.35
CA LEU A 65 2.03 -4.79 -0.42
C LEU A 65 2.88 -3.61 0.00
N ASP A 66 3.16 -3.59 1.30
CA ASP A 66 4.20 -2.79 1.92
C ASP A 66 4.90 -3.66 2.98
N ILE A 67 6.22 -3.51 3.12
CA ILE A 67 6.99 -4.17 4.17
C ILE A 67 7.69 -3.15 5.05
N GLU A 68 7.96 -3.59 6.27
CA GLU A 68 8.70 -2.80 7.21
C GLU A 68 9.92 -3.56 7.70
N THR A 69 11.02 -2.82 7.79
CA THR A 69 12.33 -3.40 8.02
C THR A 69 13.14 -2.64 9.05
N VAL A 70 14.08 -3.35 9.66
CA VAL A 70 15.17 -2.76 10.44
C VAL A 70 16.50 -3.20 9.86
N PRO A 71 17.59 -2.42 10.00
CA PRO A 71 18.92 -2.92 9.65
C PRO A 71 19.24 -4.19 10.44
N ASP A 72 19.67 -5.25 9.74
CA ASP A 72 20.10 -6.49 10.34
C ASP A 72 21.47 -6.25 11.02
N PRO A 73 21.59 -6.40 12.35
CA PRO A 73 22.81 -6.08 13.07
C PRO A 73 23.95 -7.06 12.80
N ILE A 74 23.66 -8.24 12.23
CA ILE A 74 24.67 -9.25 11.87
C ILE A 74 25.27 -8.91 10.50
N LEU A 75 24.46 -8.44 9.56
CA LEU A 75 24.90 -8.16 8.19
C LEU A 75 25.34 -6.73 7.95
N THR A 76 24.80 -5.78 8.70
CA THR A 76 25.14 -4.36 8.56
C THR A 76 26.50 -4.11 9.22
N PRO A 77 27.53 -3.65 8.48
CA PRO A 77 28.82 -3.32 9.07
C PRO A 77 28.70 -2.28 10.18
N ALA A 78 29.45 -2.43 11.27
CA ALA A 78 29.40 -1.50 12.41
C ALA A 78 29.85 -0.07 12.04
N ASP A 79 30.69 0.07 11.02
CA ASP A 79 31.17 1.34 10.46
C ASP A 79 30.31 1.83 9.28
N TRP A 80 29.15 1.21 9.03
CA TRP A 80 28.26 1.62 7.96
C TRP A 80 27.75 3.06 8.21
N PRO A 81 27.88 3.99 7.25
CA PRO A 81 27.45 5.37 7.46
C PRO A 81 25.95 5.48 7.74
N ALA A 82 25.59 6.18 8.81
CA ALA A 82 24.19 6.34 9.24
C ALA A 82 23.31 7.10 8.22
N ASP A 83 23.93 7.87 7.32
CA ASP A 83 23.26 8.59 6.23
C ASP A 83 23.07 7.73 4.97
N ARG A 84 23.63 6.51 4.94
CA ARG A 84 23.50 5.58 3.81
C ARG A 84 22.46 4.52 4.09
N PHE A 85 21.50 4.44 3.19
CA PHE A 85 20.48 3.40 3.22
C PHE A 85 21.09 2.00 3.07
N PRO A 86 20.80 1.03 3.96
CA PRO A 86 21.36 -0.31 3.87
C PRO A 86 20.91 -1.05 2.61
N LYS A 87 21.74 -1.97 2.13
CA LYS A 87 21.42 -2.83 0.97
C LYS A 87 20.27 -3.76 1.32
N ALA A 88 19.45 -4.14 0.34
CA ALA A 88 18.24 -4.96 0.55
C ALA A 88 18.46 -6.22 1.43
N MET A 89 19.56 -6.95 1.23
CA MET A 89 19.86 -8.16 2.02
C MET A 89 20.23 -7.88 3.48
N TRP A 90 20.68 -6.65 3.78
CA TRP A 90 21.08 -6.20 5.13
C TRP A 90 19.91 -5.64 5.93
N HIS A 91 18.69 -5.78 5.44
CA HIS A 91 17.47 -5.49 6.20
C HIS A 91 16.94 -6.78 6.81
N GLN A 92 16.23 -6.67 7.92
CA GLN A 92 15.41 -7.72 8.50
C GLN A 92 13.95 -7.28 8.37
N VAL A 93 13.09 -8.15 7.84
CA VAL A 93 11.65 -7.89 7.72
C VAL A 93 10.98 -8.08 9.08
N VAL A 94 10.28 -7.04 9.56
CA VAL A 94 9.59 -7.03 10.86
C VAL A 94 8.06 -6.96 10.72
N ALA A 95 7.55 -6.41 9.61
CA ALA A 95 6.14 -6.50 9.25
C ALA A 95 5.95 -6.61 7.74
N ILE A 96 4.82 -7.20 7.35
CA ILE A 96 4.35 -7.31 5.97
C ILE A 96 2.87 -7.02 6.03
N SER A 97 2.41 -5.94 5.40
CA SER A 97 0.98 -5.62 5.32
C SER A 97 0.47 -5.79 3.92
N VAL A 98 -0.78 -6.27 3.81
CA VAL A 98 -1.44 -6.39 2.53
C VAL A 98 -2.87 -5.88 2.55
N ILE A 99 -3.28 -5.34 1.41
CA ILE A 99 -4.70 -5.29 1.01
C ILE A 99 -4.94 -6.33 -0.06
N GLU A 100 -5.99 -7.13 0.14
CA GLU A 100 -6.53 -8.00 -0.91
C GLU A 100 -7.86 -7.46 -1.42
N ALA A 101 -7.97 -7.32 -2.74
CA ALA A 101 -9.23 -6.95 -3.39
C ALA A 101 -9.48 -7.83 -4.62
N GLY A 102 -10.69 -8.39 -4.75
CA GLY A 102 -11.09 -9.10 -5.95
C GLY A 102 -11.15 -8.16 -7.15
N VAL A 103 -10.72 -8.63 -8.32
CA VAL A 103 -10.80 -7.92 -9.61
C VAL A 103 -11.87 -8.59 -10.46
N GLY A 104 -13.01 -7.92 -10.58
CA GLY A 104 -14.04 -8.26 -11.56
C GLY A 104 -13.78 -7.58 -12.90
N ARG A 105 -14.43 -8.07 -13.95
CA ARG A 105 -14.48 -7.39 -15.26
C ARG A 105 -15.90 -7.39 -15.78
N GLU A 106 -16.40 -6.22 -16.16
CA GLU A 106 -17.72 -6.10 -16.76
C GLU A 106 -17.72 -6.76 -18.16
N PRO A 107 -18.68 -7.66 -18.45
CA PRO A 107 -18.81 -8.26 -19.77
C PRO A 107 -19.02 -7.20 -20.86
N GLY A 108 -18.28 -7.31 -21.96
CA GLY A 108 -18.43 -6.43 -23.13
C GLY A 108 -17.56 -5.17 -23.10
N THR A 109 -17.44 -4.50 -21.94
CA THR A 109 -16.60 -3.29 -21.79
C THR A 109 -15.19 -3.63 -21.32
N GLY A 110 -15.03 -4.71 -20.54
CA GLY A 110 -13.75 -5.11 -19.94
C GLY A 110 -13.30 -4.23 -18.78
N VAL A 111 -14.14 -3.28 -18.36
CA VAL A 111 -13.91 -2.38 -17.22
C VAL A 111 -13.71 -3.19 -15.95
N GLU A 112 -12.63 -2.93 -15.24
CA GLU A 112 -12.30 -3.59 -13.97
C GLU A 112 -13.17 -3.02 -12.84
N THR A 113 -13.69 -3.92 -12.00
CA THR A 113 -14.33 -3.58 -10.72
C THR A 113 -13.50 -4.15 -9.58
N TYR A 114 -13.52 -3.48 -8.43
CA TYR A 114 -12.68 -3.86 -7.29
C TYR A 114 -13.52 -4.06 -6.03
N GLU A 115 -13.43 -5.25 -5.45
CA GLU A 115 -14.11 -5.60 -4.20
C GLU A 115 -13.06 -5.83 -3.11
N LEU A 116 -12.96 -4.90 -2.16
CA LEU A 116 -12.05 -5.05 -1.03
C LEU A 116 -12.45 -6.26 -0.18
N ARG A 117 -11.49 -7.16 0.07
CA ARG A 117 -11.68 -8.33 0.93
C ARG A 117 -11.11 -8.11 2.33
N SER A 118 -9.94 -7.46 2.41
CA SER A 118 -9.29 -7.16 3.70
C SER A 118 -8.11 -6.20 3.56
N CYS A 119 -7.73 -5.59 4.69
CA CYS A 119 -6.47 -4.90 4.94
C CYS A 119 -5.89 -5.52 6.22
N ARG A 120 -4.69 -6.10 6.19
CA ARG A 120 -4.11 -6.77 7.37
C ARG A 120 -2.60 -6.97 7.30
N SER A 121 -1.93 -6.96 8.45
CA SER A 121 -0.54 -7.38 8.60
C SER A 121 -0.39 -8.85 8.93
N GLY A 122 0.72 -9.42 8.48
CA GLY A 122 1.20 -10.73 8.88
C GLY A 122 1.91 -10.72 10.23
N GLY A 123 1.84 -11.87 10.91
CA GLY A 123 2.56 -12.14 12.14
C GLY A 123 1.71 -12.05 13.40
N GLU A 124 2.16 -12.76 14.43
CA GLU A 124 1.64 -12.69 15.80
C GLU A 124 2.81 -12.30 16.73
N PRO A 125 2.54 -11.98 18.01
CA PRO A 125 3.59 -11.91 19.00
C PRO A 125 4.46 -13.19 19.00
N GLY A 126 5.78 -13.02 18.95
CA GLY A 126 6.75 -14.13 18.98
C GLY A 126 7.03 -14.83 17.65
N TRP A 127 6.47 -14.38 16.51
CA TRP A 127 6.90 -14.88 15.20
C TRP A 127 8.29 -14.36 14.84
N ASP A 128 9.13 -15.24 14.30
CA ASP A 128 10.39 -14.85 13.68
C ASP A 128 10.19 -14.45 12.20
N GLU A 129 11.23 -13.86 11.61
CA GLU A 129 11.23 -13.41 10.21
C GLU A 129 10.99 -14.58 9.24
N ALA A 130 11.61 -15.75 9.49
CA ALA A 130 11.48 -16.92 8.63
C ALA A 130 10.03 -17.42 8.56
N ARG A 131 9.32 -17.45 9.69
CA ARG A 131 7.90 -17.81 9.78
C ARG A 131 7.04 -16.79 9.07
N LEU A 132 7.30 -15.49 9.26
CA LEU A 132 6.58 -14.41 8.59
C LEU A 132 6.70 -14.51 7.06
N LEU A 133 7.93 -14.65 6.54
CA LEU A 133 8.20 -14.79 5.10
C LEU A 133 7.58 -16.08 4.52
N ARG A 134 7.68 -17.20 5.25
CA ARG A 134 7.07 -18.47 4.82
C ARG A 134 5.55 -18.34 4.71
N ALA A 135 4.92 -17.65 5.65
CA ALA A 135 3.50 -17.40 5.63
C ALA A 135 3.12 -16.48 4.44
N PHE A 136 3.88 -15.42 4.19
CA PHE A 136 3.70 -14.57 3.00
C PHE A 136 3.75 -15.38 1.70
N TRP A 137 4.75 -16.25 1.52
CA TRP A 137 4.82 -17.06 0.30
C TRP A 137 3.69 -18.07 0.16
N ARG A 138 3.19 -18.65 1.27
CA ARG A 138 2.00 -19.51 1.24
C ARG A 138 0.77 -18.74 0.78
N LEU A 139 0.56 -17.54 1.30
CA LEU A 139 -0.52 -16.66 0.84
C LEU A 139 -0.37 -16.35 -0.65
N PHE A 140 0.81 -15.88 -1.06
CA PHE A 140 1.09 -15.52 -2.45
C PHE A 140 0.89 -16.69 -3.42
N GLU A 141 1.32 -17.89 -3.06
CA GLU A 141 1.11 -19.12 -3.84
C GLU A 141 -0.36 -19.52 -3.89
N GLY A 142 -1.15 -19.27 -2.83
CA GLY A 142 -2.57 -19.62 -2.78
C GLY A 142 -3.49 -18.76 -3.65
N GLY A 143 -3.03 -17.63 -4.19
CA GLY A 143 -3.86 -16.71 -4.99
C GLY A 143 -3.20 -16.24 -6.29
N ARG A 144 -4.00 -15.69 -7.20
CA ARG A 144 -3.56 -15.14 -8.50
C ARG A 144 -3.47 -13.63 -8.44
N TYR A 145 -2.37 -13.12 -7.89
CA TYR A 145 -2.25 -11.72 -7.51
C TYR A 145 -1.67 -10.82 -8.60
N ARG A 146 -2.30 -9.65 -8.84
CA ARG A 146 -1.61 -8.48 -9.35
C ARG A 146 -0.97 -7.81 -8.13
N LEU A 147 0.34 -7.92 -8.01
CA LEU A 147 1.08 -7.27 -6.94
C LEU A 147 1.14 -5.77 -7.24
N VAL A 148 0.72 -4.95 -6.29
CA VAL A 148 0.78 -3.49 -6.36
C VAL A 148 1.65 -3.00 -5.21
N THR A 149 2.64 -2.16 -5.48
CA THR A 149 3.56 -1.63 -4.47
C THR A 149 3.84 -0.15 -4.73
N TRP A 150 4.36 0.57 -3.74
CA TRP A 150 5.03 1.86 -3.94
C TRP A 150 6.54 1.69 -3.80
N ASN A 151 7.31 1.84 -4.88
CA ASN A 151 8.77 1.60 -4.87
C ASN A 151 9.21 0.14 -4.54
N GLY A 152 8.26 -0.80 -4.47
CA GLY A 152 8.55 -2.19 -4.12
C GLY A 152 9.35 -2.98 -5.13
N ARG A 153 9.52 -2.49 -6.37
CA ARG A 153 10.47 -3.09 -7.31
C ARG A 153 11.92 -2.78 -6.93
N ALA A 154 12.18 -1.61 -6.35
CA ALA A 154 13.51 -1.20 -5.94
C ALA A 154 13.85 -1.56 -4.48
N PHE A 155 12.83 -1.85 -3.65
CA PHE A 155 13.04 -2.14 -2.24
C PHE A 155 12.33 -3.40 -1.74
N ASP A 156 11.00 -3.37 -1.58
CA ASP A 156 10.22 -4.41 -0.88
C ASP A 156 10.50 -5.83 -1.39
N MET A 157 10.28 -6.08 -2.68
CA MET A 157 10.46 -7.41 -3.25
C MET A 157 11.92 -7.85 -3.29
N PRO A 158 12.91 -6.99 -3.63
CA PRO A 158 14.32 -7.30 -3.43
C PRO A 158 14.67 -7.75 -2.00
N VAL A 159 14.13 -7.08 -0.97
CA VAL A 159 14.33 -7.47 0.44
C VAL A 159 13.67 -8.82 0.71
N VAL A 160 12.38 -8.97 0.40
CA VAL A 160 11.62 -10.21 0.64
C VAL A 160 12.30 -11.41 -0.02
N LEU A 161 12.76 -11.28 -1.27
CA LEU A 161 13.47 -12.34 -1.99
C LEU A 161 14.84 -12.64 -1.37
N ALA A 162 15.62 -11.62 -1.04
CA ALA A 162 16.95 -11.80 -0.44
C ALA A 162 16.86 -12.47 0.94
N ARG A 163 15.89 -12.07 1.76
CA ARG A 163 15.68 -12.66 3.10
C ARG A 163 15.09 -14.05 3.01
N SER A 164 14.23 -14.31 2.04
CA SER A 164 13.75 -15.66 1.75
C SER A 164 14.88 -16.60 1.33
N LEU A 165 15.81 -16.11 0.50
CA LEU A 165 17.02 -16.85 0.13
C LEU A 165 17.87 -17.18 1.36
N MET A 166 18.11 -16.21 2.25
CA MET A 166 18.89 -16.42 3.48
C MET A 166 18.25 -17.44 4.43
N HIS A 167 16.93 -17.43 4.54
CA HIS A 167 16.16 -18.37 5.36
C HIS A 167 15.87 -19.72 4.68
N GLY A 168 16.40 -19.95 3.47
CA GLY A 168 16.22 -21.20 2.73
C GLY A 168 14.77 -21.45 2.29
N LEU A 169 14.00 -20.40 2.04
CA LEU A 169 12.60 -20.48 1.65
C LEU A 169 12.43 -20.56 0.12
N ALA A 170 11.48 -21.38 -0.32
CA ALA A 170 11.11 -21.48 -1.72
C ALA A 170 10.02 -20.45 -2.07
N ALA A 171 10.18 -19.80 -3.24
CA ALA A 171 9.20 -18.84 -3.78
C ALA A 171 8.89 -19.13 -5.27
N PRO A 172 8.55 -20.37 -5.66
CA PRO A 172 8.42 -20.75 -7.07
C PRO A 172 7.33 -19.94 -7.80
N ALA A 173 6.22 -19.63 -7.13
CA ALA A 173 5.13 -18.84 -7.69
C ALA A 173 5.58 -17.46 -8.22
N TRP A 174 6.58 -16.84 -7.58
CA TRP A 174 7.15 -15.57 -8.05
C TRP A 174 7.88 -15.71 -9.40
N PHE A 175 8.67 -16.76 -9.56
CA PHE A 175 9.56 -16.93 -10.73
C PHE A 175 8.93 -17.70 -11.88
N LEU A 176 7.98 -18.59 -11.59
CA LEU A 176 7.43 -19.55 -12.54
C LEU A 176 6.07 -19.17 -13.10
N ARG A 177 5.28 -18.34 -12.39
CA ARG A 177 4.00 -17.87 -12.93
C ARG A 177 4.20 -16.94 -14.13
N GLY A 178 3.28 -17.06 -15.08
CA GLY A 178 3.23 -16.25 -16.28
C GLY A 178 4.20 -16.69 -17.37
N THR A 179 4.37 -15.82 -18.35
CA THR A 179 5.16 -16.10 -19.56
C THR A 179 6.55 -15.47 -19.46
N ARG A 180 7.38 -15.66 -20.48
CA ARG A 180 8.67 -14.97 -20.59
C ARG A 180 8.52 -13.45 -20.52
N TRP A 181 7.43 -12.92 -21.07
CA TRP A 181 7.20 -11.48 -21.27
C TRP A 181 6.22 -10.86 -20.28
N ALA A 182 5.40 -11.68 -19.61
CA ALA A 182 4.42 -11.24 -18.63
C ALA A 182 4.55 -12.09 -17.36
N ASN A 183 5.29 -11.58 -16.37
CA ASN A 183 5.50 -12.17 -15.05
C ASN A 183 5.96 -11.09 -14.05
N TYR A 184 6.05 -11.41 -12.76
CA TYR A 184 6.40 -10.45 -11.71
C TYR A 184 7.78 -9.78 -11.86
N GLY A 185 8.73 -10.47 -12.51
CA GLY A 185 10.06 -9.94 -12.78
C GLY A 185 10.12 -8.92 -13.92
N GLN A 186 9.09 -8.85 -14.77
CA GLN A 186 9.08 -7.94 -15.92
C GLN A 186 8.58 -6.55 -15.52
N ARG A 187 9.46 -5.54 -15.66
CA ARG A 187 9.20 -4.15 -15.23
C ARG A 187 7.90 -3.56 -15.78
N TYR A 188 7.62 -3.82 -17.06
CA TYR A 188 6.47 -3.24 -17.77
C TYR A 188 5.22 -4.14 -17.76
N ALA A 189 5.30 -5.33 -17.16
CA ALA A 189 4.15 -6.24 -17.04
C ALA A 189 3.27 -5.84 -15.84
N GLN A 190 2.60 -4.69 -15.96
CA GLN A 190 1.81 -4.08 -14.87
C GLN A 190 0.63 -4.94 -14.39
N ASP A 191 0.15 -5.89 -15.20
CA ASP A 191 -0.87 -6.83 -14.73
C ASP A 191 -0.32 -7.85 -13.73
N TRP A 192 1.01 -8.01 -13.63
CA TRP A 192 1.69 -8.90 -12.70
C TRP A 192 2.25 -8.14 -11.50
N HIS A 193 3.19 -7.21 -11.72
CA HIS A 193 3.74 -6.35 -10.67
C HIS A 193 3.68 -4.89 -11.12
N LEU A 194 2.72 -4.15 -10.57
CA LEU A 194 2.57 -2.72 -10.73
C LEU A 194 3.28 -2.00 -9.58
N ASP A 195 4.46 -1.45 -9.86
CA ASP A 195 5.06 -0.44 -9.00
C ASP A 195 4.45 0.92 -9.36
N LEU A 196 3.58 1.46 -8.49
CA LEU A 196 2.83 2.68 -8.77
C LEU A 196 3.72 3.91 -8.84
N MET A 197 4.79 3.97 -8.05
CA MET A 197 5.75 5.07 -8.12
C MET A 197 6.42 5.10 -9.49
N ASP A 198 6.84 3.93 -9.99
CA ASP A 198 7.46 3.82 -11.31
C ASP A 198 6.44 4.10 -12.43
N ALA A 199 5.21 3.61 -12.31
CA ALA A 199 4.15 3.86 -13.30
C ALA A 199 3.77 5.36 -13.40
N ILE A 200 3.56 6.03 -12.26
CA ILE A 200 3.18 7.45 -12.19
C ILE A 200 4.34 8.35 -12.66
N SER A 201 5.58 7.99 -12.33
CA SER A 201 6.76 8.74 -12.80
C SER A 201 7.13 8.45 -14.26
N ALA A 202 6.25 7.80 -15.03
CA ALA A 202 6.52 7.37 -16.42
C ALA A 202 7.87 6.62 -16.53
N PHE A 203 8.08 5.67 -15.62
CA PHE A 203 9.26 4.83 -15.50
C PHE A 203 10.57 5.60 -15.23
N GLY A 204 10.45 6.74 -14.54
CA GLY A 204 11.56 7.63 -14.18
C GLY A 204 11.78 8.80 -15.14
N ALA A 205 10.87 9.02 -16.10
CA ALA A 205 10.91 10.21 -16.96
C ALA A 205 10.48 11.48 -16.20
N ALA A 206 9.67 11.34 -15.15
CA ALA A 206 9.34 12.41 -14.21
C ALA A 206 10.01 12.19 -12.85
N SER A 207 10.12 13.25 -12.06
CA SER A 207 10.53 13.17 -10.66
C SER A 207 9.61 12.23 -9.89
N ARG A 208 10.22 11.40 -9.02
CA ARG A 208 9.48 10.48 -8.16
C ARG A 208 8.96 11.22 -6.94
N LEU A 209 7.75 10.85 -6.53
CA LEU A 209 7.13 11.25 -5.28
C LEU A 209 7.36 10.17 -4.23
N THR A 210 7.38 10.58 -2.97
CA THR A 210 7.15 9.67 -1.84
C THR A 210 5.68 9.24 -1.81
N LEU A 211 5.38 8.14 -1.10
CA LEU A 211 4.00 7.68 -0.91
C LEU A 211 3.15 8.77 -0.25
N GLU A 212 3.71 9.47 0.73
CA GLU A 212 3.07 10.57 1.44
C GLU A 212 2.72 11.74 0.51
N GLU A 213 3.65 12.18 -0.33
CA GLU A 213 3.40 13.25 -1.31
C GLU A 213 2.30 12.85 -2.31
N ALA A 214 2.33 11.62 -2.81
CA ALA A 214 1.31 11.11 -3.73
C ALA A 214 -0.06 10.96 -3.07
N ALA A 215 -0.10 10.45 -1.84
CA ALA A 215 -1.32 10.32 -1.04
C ALA A 215 -1.97 11.69 -0.80
N ALA A 216 -1.18 12.67 -0.35
CA ALA A 216 -1.65 14.03 -0.14
C ALA A 216 -2.20 14.66 -1.44
N ALA A 217 -1.54 14.42 -2.58
CA ALA A 217 -1.96 14.94 -3.88
C ALA A 217 -3.33 14.41 -4.34
N VAL A 218 -3.68 13.17 -3.96
CA VAL A 218 -4.99 12.57 -4.30
C VAL A 218 -6.04 12.70 -3.18
N GLY A 219 -5.71 13.40 -2.09
CA GLY A 219 -6.60 13.61 -0.95
C GLY A 219 -6.66 12.46 0.06
N ALA A 220 -5.81 11.45 -0.06
CA ALA A 220 -5.65 10.42 0.97
C ALA A 220 -4.96 11.01 2.22
N PRO A 221 -5.07 10.37 3.39
CA PRO A 221 -4.45 10.85 4.63
C PRO A 221 -2.95 11.09 4.53
N GLY A 222 -2.25 10.29 3.72
CA GLY A 222 -0.79 10.24 3.77
C GLY A 222 -0.33 9.63 5.08
N LYS A 223 0.80 10.10 5.59
CA LYS A 223 1.44 9.48 6.74
C LYS A 223 0.66 9.72 8.03
N MET A 224 0.09 8.65 8.59
CA MET A 224 -0.69 8.68 9.83
C MET A 224 0.20 8.39 11.04
N GLY A 225 1.06 9.33 11.42
CA GLY A 225 1.85 9.25 12.65
C GLY A 225 3.37 9.05 12.46
N GLU A 226 3.92 7.99 13.07
CA GLU A 226 5.37 7.76 13.25
C GLU A 226 6.12 7.68 11.91
N HIS A 227 7.36 8.18 11.87
CA HIS A 227 8.22 8.03 10.70
C HIS A 227 8.87 6.64 10.67
N GLY A 228 9.17 6.13 9.47
CA GLY A 228 10.02 4.94 9.27
C GLY A 228 11.35 4.97 10.04
N SER A 229 11.82 6.17 10.43
CA SER A 229 12.97 6.34 11.32
C SER A 229 12.74 5.85 12.76
N CYS A 230 11.50 5.76 13.24
CA CYS A 230 11.16 5.28 14.58
C CYS A 230 10.93 3.74 14.59
N VAL A 231 10.99 3.03 13.46
CA VAL A 231 10.71 1.57 13.38
C VAL A 231 11.70 0.77 14.21
N ALA A 232 13.00 1.06 14.09
CA ALA A 232 14.02 0.42 14.90
C ALA A 232 13.81 0.67 16.41
N GLU A 233 13.37 1.88 16.79
CA GLU A 233 13.04 2.20 18.18
C GLU A 233 11.81 1.46 18.70
N LEU A 234 10.75 1.37 17.88
CA LEU A 234 9.52 0.64 18.23
C LEU A 234 9.81 -0.86 18.38
N VAL A 235 10.58 -1.43 17.46
CA VAL A 235 11.01 -2.84 17.55
C VAL A 235 11.85 -3.07 18.81
N ALA A 236 12.78 -2.16 19.13
CA ALA A 236 13.59 -2.25 20.35
C ALA A 236 12.77 -2.13 21.64
N ARG A 237 11.58 -1.53 21.59
CA ARG A 237 10.62 -1.43 22.70
C ARG A 237 9.56 -2.54 22.72
N ASP A 238 9.68 -3.53 21.83
CA ASP A 238 8.70 -4.62 21.67
C ASP A 238 7.30 -4.12 21.22
N GLU A 239 7.25 -3.01 20.49
CA GLU A 239 6.02 -2.36 20.02
C GLU A 239 5.66 -2.75 18.56
N LEU A 240 5.87 -4.03 18.18
CA LEU A 240 5.59 -4.54 16.83
C LEU A 240 4.12 -4.39 16.41
N GLY A 241 3.18 -4.34 17.34
CA GLY A 241 1.77 -4.06 17.04
C GLY A 241 1.60 -2.70 16.36
N ARG A 242 2.24 -1.66 16.90
CA ARG A 242 2.23 -0.32 16.28
C ARG A 242 2.92 -0.33 14.93
N VAL A 243 3.93 -1.20 14.75
CA VAL A 243 4.63 -1.35 13.48
C VAL A 243 3.69 -1.83 12.38
N ARG A 244 2.88 -2.83 12.72
CA ARG A 244 1.85 -3.38 11.85
C ARG A 244 0.75 -2.37 11.56
N ASP A 245 0.26 -1.67 12.59
CA ASP A 245 -0.79 -0.66 12.43
C ASP A 245 -0.41 0.41 11.40
N TYR A 246 0.82 0.93 11.45
CA TYR A 246 1.23 1.95 10.48
C TYR A 246 1.43 1.35 9.07
N CYS A 247 1.99 0.15 8.97
CA CYS A 247 2.21 -0.52 7.68
C CYS A 247 0.86 -0.82 6.98
N GLU A 248 -0.19 -1.10 7.76
CA GLU A 248 -1.56 -1.19 7.25
C GLU A 248 -2.09 0.15 6.72
N THR A 249 -1.74 1.27 7.36
CA THR A 249 -2.11 2.60 6.83
C THR A 249 -1.37 2.96 5.55
N ASP A 250 -0.14 2.46 5.34
CA ASP A 250 0.60 2.69 4.10
C ASP A 250 0.00 1.91 2.92
N VAL A 251 -0.37 0.64 3.10
CA VAL A 251 -1.14 -0.07 2.06
C VAL A 251 -2.54 0.53 1.86
N ALA A 252 -3.16 1.11 2.88
CA ALA A 252 -4.42 1.85 2.74
C ALA A 252 -4.27 3.10 1.86
N ASN A 253 -3.20 3.89 2.06
CA ASN A 253 -2.86 5.00 1.16
C ASN A 253 -2.60 4.51 -0.27
N LEU A 254 -1.83 3.43 -0.41
CA LEU A 254 -1.54 2.80 -1.69
C LEU A 254 -2.83 2.40 -2.44
N TYR A 255 -3.84 1.91 -1.72
CA TYR A 255 -5.14 1.58 -2.28
C TYR A 255 -5.86 2.80 -2.86
N VAL A 256 -5.91 3.90 -2.11
CA VAL A 256 -6.54 5.14 -2.60
C VAL A 256 -5.84 5.67 -3.84
N ILE A 257 -4.50 5.66 -3.87
CA ILE A 257 -3.72 6.09 -5.04
C ILE A 257 -3.96 5.15 -6.22
N PHE A 258 -3.99 3.83 -5.99
CA PHE A 258 -4.26 2.85 -7.03
C PHE A 258 -5.64 3.06 -7.65
N MET A 259 -6.69 3.31 -6.86
CA MET A 259 -8.04 3.58 -7.39
C MET A 259 -8.02 4.79 -8.33
N ARG A 260 -7.38 5.88 -7.92
CA ARG A 260 -7.20 7.08 -8.76
C ARG A 260 -6.45 6.79 -10.05
N TRP A 261 -5.38 6.01 -9.97
CA TRP A 261 -4.60 5.60 -11.12
C TRP A 261 -5.37 4.66 -12.06
N ALA A 262 -6.15 3.73 -11.51
CA ALA A 262 -6.99 2.81 -12.28
C ALA A 262 -8.05 3.59 -13.08
N HIS A 263 -8.63 4.63 -12.49
CA HIS A 263 -9.54 5.52 -13.20
C HIS A 263 -8.80 6.33 -14.29
N LEU A 264 -7.66 6.94 -13.94
CA LEU A 264 -6.83 7.73 -14.88
C LEU A 264 -6.45 6.93 -16.13
N THR A 265 -6.15 5.64 -15.96
CA THR A 265 -5.72 4.75 -17.04
C THR A 265 -6.86 4.07 -17.78
N GLY A 266 -8.12 4.34 -17.40
CA GLY A 266 -9.31 3.72 -18.00
C GLY A 266 -9.47 2.23 -17.64
N ARG A 267 -8.72 1.72 -16.65
CA ARG A 267 -8.92 0.36 -16.14
C ARG A 267 -10.26 0.22 -15.45
N THR A 268 -10.69 1.26 -14.73
CA THR A 268 -12.03 1.37 -14.17
C THR A 268 -12.68 2.68 -14.64
N ASP A 269 -14.00 2.73 -14.68
CA ASP A 269 -14.74 3.95 -14.97
C ASP A 269 -15.03 4.74 -13.68
N ALA A 270 -15.75 5.85 -13.80
CA ALA A 270 -16.06 6.69 -12.64
C ALA A 270 -16.97 5.97 -11.63
N ALA A 271 -17.90 5.13 -12.11
CA ALA A 271 -18.82 4.39 -11.26
C ALA A 271 -18.09 3.27 -10.48
N GLY A 272 -17.24 2.50 -11.16
CA GLY A 272 -16.41 1.46 -10.56
C GLY A 272 -15.40 2.02 -9.57
N HIS A 273 -14.78 3.16 -9.88
CA HIS A 273 -13.95 3.91 -8.94
C HIS A 273 -14.73 4.26 -7.66
N ASP A 274 -15.87 4.94 -7.82
CA ASP A 274 -16.64 5.45 -6.68
C ASP A 274 -17.20 4.30 -5.82
N ALA A 275 -17.65 3.21 -6.45
CA ALA A 275 -18.08 2.01 -5.76
C ALA A 275 -16.96 1.36 -4.92
N ALA A 276 -15.72 1.32 -5.43
CA ALA A 276 -14.57 0.79 -4.72
C ALA A 276 -14.17 1.68 -3.53
N VAL A 277 -14.20 3.01 -3.69
CA VAL A 277 -13.97 3.96 -2.60
C VAL A 277 -15.02 3.81 -1.49
N GLU A 278 -16.31 3.72 -1.85
CA GLU A 278 -17.38 3.50 -0.88
C GLU A 278 -17.24 2.13 -0.19
N GLY A 279 -16.85 1.10 -0.92
CA GLY A 279 -16.54 -0.23 -0.37
C GLY A 279 -15.41 -0.17 0.66
N PHE A 280 -14.36 0.59 0.38
CA PHE A 280 -13.25 0.75 1.30
C PHE A 280 -13.63 1.53 2.56
N LEU A 281 -14.37 2.63 2.43
CA LEU A 281 -14.88 3.38 3.59
C LEU A 281 -15.77 2.51 4.48
N ARG A 282 -16.67 1.70 3.89
CA ARG A 282 -17.49 0.74 4.66
C ARG A 282 -16.65 -0.26 5.43
N TYR A 283 -15.59 -0.79 4.80
CA TYR A 283 -14.67 -1.70 5.47
C TYR A 283 -13.96 -1.03 6.65
N LEU A 284 -13.40 0.17 6.44
CA LEU A 284 -12.71 0.90 7.50
C LEU A 284 -13.63 1.23 8.68
N ASP A 285 -14.88 1.60 8.42
CA ASP A 285 -15.88 1.86 9.47
C ASP A 285 -16.26 0.59 10.24
N ALA A 286 -16.35 -0.55 9.55
CA ALA A 286 -16.67 -1.83 10.17
C ALA A 286 -15.54 -2.36 11.07
N GLU A 287 -14.28 -2.19 10.63
CA GLU A 287 -13.10 -2.65 11.34
C GLU A 287 -12.66 -1.67 12.46
N GLY A 288 -12.96 -0.38 12.28
CA GLY A 288 -12.52 0.71 13.15
C GLY A 288 -12.74 0.51 14.65
N PRO A 289 -13.87 -0.06 15.12
CA PRO A 289 -14.09 -0.33 16.55
C PRO A 289 -13.05 -1.28 17.17
N ALA A 290 -12.53 -2.23 16.39
CA ALA A 290 -11.50 -3.18 16.84
C ALA A 290 -10.08 -2.71 16.49
N ARG A 291 -9.94 -1.84 15.47
CA ARG A 291 -8.66 -1.42 14.87
C ARG A 291 -8.59 0.11 14.79
N PRO A 292 -8.20 0.78 15.88
CA PRO A 292 -8.30 2.24 16.02
C PRO A 292 -7.53 3.05 14.96
N HIS A 293 -6.41 2.52 14.47
CA HIS A 293 -5.63 3.16 13.40
C HIS A 293 -6.40 3.22 12.08
N LEU A 294 -7.22 2.21 11.76
CA LEU A 294 -8.10 2.24 10.58
C LEU A 294 -9.25 3.24 10.77
N ALA A 295 -9.81 3.35 11.99
CA ALA A 295 -10.79 4.38 12.29
C ALA A 295 -10.19 5.79 12.14
N ALA A 296 -8.96 5.99 12.63
CA ALA A 296 -8.23 7.25 12.48
C ALA A 296 -7.96 7.57 11.00
N PHE A 297 -7.54 6.57 10.20
CA PHE A 297 -7.37 6.71 8.76
C PHE A 297 -8.65 7.17 8.07
N ALA A 298 -9.79 6.53 8.37
CA ALA A 298 -11.08 6.89 7.76
C ALA A 298 -11.54 8.31 8.15
N GLN A 299 -11.36 8.71 9.41
CA GLN A 299 -11.68 10.08 9.85
C GLN A 299 -10.82 11.11 9.13
N GLU A 300 -9.51 10.88 9.05
CA GLU A 300 -8.60 11.78 8.38
C GLU A 300 -8.90 11.85 6.88
N TRP A 301 -9.19 10.71 6.24
CA TRP A 301 -9.48 10.68 4.81
C TRP A 301 -10.74 11.48 4.47
N ARG A 302 -11.78 11.38 5.31
CA ARG A 302 -12.98 12.21 5.16
C ARG A 302 -12.67 13.69 5.35
N ARG A 303 -11.78 14.03 6.27
CA ARG A 303 -11.35 15.41 6.53
C ARG A 303 -10.57 15.97 5.33
N THR A 304 -9.60 15.24 4.80
CA THR A 304 -8.80 15.65 3.62
C THR A 304 -9.62 15.60 2.33
N GLY A 305 -10.62 14.73 2.25
CA GLY A 305 -11.59 14.62 1.16
C GLY A 305 -12.37 15.91 0.87
N SER A 306 -12.40 16.85 1.83
CA SER A 306 -12.94 18.19 1.62
C SER A 306 -12.06 19.08 0.73
N ARG A 307 -10.75 18.81 0.66
CA ARG A 307 -9.78 19.55 -0.15
C ARG A 307 -9.59 18.94 -1.54
N ALA A 308 -9.64 17.63 -1.63
CA ALA A 308 -9.63 16.88 -2.89
C ALA A 308 -10.76 15.83 -2.81
N PRO A 309 -11.79 15.92 -3.66
CA PRO A 309 -12.95 15.03 -3.59
C PRO A 309 -12.53 13.55 -3.56
N MET A 310 -13.18 12.72 -2.74
CA MET A 310 -12.92 11.27 -2.70
C MET A 310 -13.53 10.53 -3.89
N HIS A 311 -14.64 11.04 -4.43
CA HIS A 311 -15.33 10.48 -5.59
C HIS A 311 -14.91 11.23 -6.87
N VAL A 312 -14.91 10.55 -8.01
CA VAL A 312 -14.67 11.18 -9.34
C VAL A 312 -15.97 11.38 -10.13
N GLY A 313 -16.94 10.48 -9.99
CA GLY A 313 -18.19 10.52 -10.77
C GLY A 313 -19.17 11.58 -10.28
N ARG A 314 -19.11 11.96 -8.99
CA ARG A 314 -20.00 12.97 -8.38
C ARG A 314 -19.57 14.42 -8.62
N THR A 315 -18.49 14.66 -9.36
CA THR A 315 -17.89 16.01 -9.49
C THR A 315 -18.41 16.84 -10.67
N THR A 316 -19.37 16.35 -11.45
CA THR A 316 -20.03 17.10 -12.54
C THR A 316 -21.50 17.39 -12.20
N GLY A 317 -21.74 18.17 -11.15
CA GLY A 317 -23.09 18.59 -10.79
C GLY A 317 -23.14 19.84 -9.90
N SER A 318 -23.39 21.00 -10.52
CA SER A 318 -23.80 22.27 -9.89
C SER A 318 -22.76 23.00 -9.02
N GLY A 319 -21.72 23.52 -9.68
CA GLY A 319 -21.14 24.79 -9.23
C GLY A 319 -22.09 25.92 -9.58
N ALA A 320 -23.04 26.23 -8.68
CA ALA A 320 -23.79 27.46 -8.75
C ALA A 320 -22.80 28.63 -8.58
N VAL A 321 -22.41 29.23 -9.69
CA VAL A 321 -21.83 30.58 -9.69
C VAL A 321 -22.89 31.48 -9.08
N VAL A 322 -22.68 31.91 -7.85
CA VAL A 322 -23.43 33.01 -7.26
C VAL A 322 -23.06 34.24 -8.07
N ALA A 323 -23.88 34.57 -9.07
CA ALA A 323 -23.83 35.85 -9.75
C ALA A 323 -24.07 36.93 -8.68
N GLY A 324 -23.01 37.66 -8.35
CA GLY A 324 -23.14 38.90 -7.59
C GLY A 324 -24.01 39.89 -8.37
N PRO A 325 -24.79 40.74 -7.70
CA PRO A 325 -25.70 41.64 -8.38
C PRO A 325 -24.92 42.63 -9.25
N ASP A 326 -25.29 42.65 -10.54
CA ASP A 326 -24.95 43.71 -11.49
C ASP A 326 -25.33 45.07 -10.91
N THR A 327 -24.33 45.87 -10.54
CA THR A 327 -24.48 47.33 -10.47
C THR A 327 -23.69 47.94 -11.62
N CYS A 328 -24.31 47.91 -12.78
CA CYS A 328 -23.99 48.79 -13.88
C CYS A 328 -24.44 50.22 -13.48
N HIS A 329 -23.50 51.11 -13.18
CA HIS A 329 -23.74 52.54 -13.18
C HIS A 329 -22.71 53.21 -14.08
N GLY A 330 -23.18 53.57 -15.28
CA GLY A 330 -22.43 54.39 -16.21
C GLY A 330 -22.24 55.79 -15.65
N ALA A 331 -21.01 56.27 -15.70
CA ALA A 331 -20.70 57.69 -15.61
C ALA A 331 -20.20 58.16 -16.96
N ARG A 332 -21.11 58.70 -17.78
CA ARG A 332 -20.76 59.69 -18.80
C ARG A 332 -20.29 60.95 -18.09
N ARG A 333 -19.11 61.46 -18.42
CA ARG A 333 -18.84 62.90 -18.41
C ARG A 333 -18.02 63.28 -19.63
N SER A 334 -18.63 64.11 -20.44
CA SER A 334 -18.04 64.90 -21.51
C SER A 334 -17.42 66.19 -20.95
N SER A 335 -16.36 66.62 -21.65
CA SER A 335 -16.00 68.00 -22.07
C SER A 335 -15.26 68.97 -21.14
N LEU A 336 -14.27 69.63 -21.78
CA LEU A 336 -13.58 70.92 -21.52
C LEU A 336 -12.40 70.82 -20.54
N GLY A 337 -11.20 71.34 -20.80
CA GLY A 337 -10.68 72.31 -21.78
C GLY A 337 -9.31 72.83 -21.26
N ALA A 338 -8.56 73.51 -22.13
CA ALA A 338 -7.18 74.01 -21.99
C ALA A 338 -6.05 72.97 -22.17
#